data_AF-A0A949P0Q1-F1
#
_entry.id   AF-A0A949P0Q1-F1
#
_cell.length_a   1.000
_cell.length_b   1.000
_cell.length_c   1.000
_cell.angle_alpha   90.00
_cell.angle_beta   90.00
_cell.angle_gamma   90.00
#
_symmetry.space_group_name_H-M   'P 1'
#
loop_
_entity.id
_entity.type
_entity.pdbx_description
1 polymer ?
#
loop_
_entity_poly.entity_id
_entity_poly.type
_entity_poly.pdbx_seq_one_letter_code
_entity_poly.pdbx_strand_id
1 'polypeptide(L)'
;MSVQERQDALRWYARQTEEFRVNLMTNRFRLFCDLKAKQVDKDLALLEYAALCLVLKSEGFFAEKRYRSKKVLADSEIQLLRKRRTEKAQAIQLRTRKRGQVMERLAKKWGVVVELRENGLSFRDIAVYLKENHQLKVSCGYLHEKFVEWEKKE
;
A
#
# COMPACT_ATOMS: atom_id res chain seq x y z
N MET A 1 6.76 19.13 19.41
CA MET A 1 6.19 18.44 18.24
C MET A 1 6.87 17.10 18.12
N SER A 2 6.11 16.03 17.93
CA SER A 2 6.68 14.71 17.63
C SER A 2 7.38 14.72 16.26
N VAL A 3 8.20 13.69 15.99
CA VAL A 3 8.87 13.55 14.67
C VAL A 3 7.84 13.54 13.54
N GLN A 4 6.77 12.77 13.72
CA GLN A 4 5.68 12.65 12.74
C GLN A 4 4.99 13.99 12.48
N GLU A 5 4.70 14.76 13.54
CA GLU A 5 4.07 16.07 13.41
C GLU A 5 4.93 17.06 12.62
N ARG A 6 6.25 17.02 12.80
CA ARG A 6 7.17 17.86 12.03
C ARG A 6 7.13 17.50 10.54
N GLN A 7 7.19 16.21 10.21
CA GLN A 7 7.11 15.76 8.82
C GLN A 7 5.78 16.15 8.17
N ASP A 8 4.67 15.98 8.87
CA ASP A 8 3.35 16.34 8.35
C ASP A 8 3.21 17.86 8.16
N ALA A 9 3.77 18.67 9.07
CA ALA A 9 3.80 20.13 8.95
C ALA A 9 4.61 20.58 7.73
N LEU A 10 5.75 19.95 7.45
CA LEU A 10 6.58 20.25 6.27
C LEU A 10 5.86 19.88 4.97
N ARG A 11 5.19 18.73 4.91
CA ARG A 11 4.37 18.34 3.74
C ARG A 11 3.18 19.27 3.54
N TRP A 12 2.62 19.80 4.62
CA TRP A 12 1.56 20.81 4.55
C TRP A 12 2.09 22.15 4.04
N TYR A 13 3.23 22.61 4.56
CA TYR A 13 3.92 23.81 4.11
C TYR A 13 4.23 23.79 2.61
N ALA A 14 4.72 22.66 2.10
CA ALA A 14 5.04 22.49 0.68
C ALA A 14 3.83 22.67 -0.27
N ARG A 15 2.61 22.59 0.25
CA ARG A 15 1.36 22.74 -0.53
C ARG A 15 0.77 24.14 -0.47
N GLN A 16 1.38 25.06 0.28
CA GLN A 16 0.88 26.43 0.44
C GLN A 16 1.25 27.31 -0.75
N THR A 17 0.54 28.43 -0.90
CA THR A 17 0.85 29.44 -1.92
C THR A 17 2.25 30.01 -1.71
N GLU A 18 2.83 30.56 -2.77
CA GLU A 18 4.15 31.20 -2.68
C GLU A 18 4.14 32.37 -1.71
N GLU A 19 3.13 33.23 -1.79
CA GLU A 19 2.92 34.37 -0.88
C GLU A 19 2.91 33.94 0.59
N PHE A 20 2.18 32.87 0.91
CA PHE A 20 2.13 32.32 2.27
C PHE A 20 3.52 31.82 2.70
N ARG A 21 4.25 31.15 1.81
CA ARG A 21 5.61 30.66 2.10
C ARG A 21 6.57 31.82 2.37
N VAL A 22 6.52 32.90 1.60
CA VAL A 22 7.33 34.10 1.81
C VAL A 22 7.05 34.75 3.16
N ASN A 23 5.77 34.93 3.50
CA ASN A 23 5.36 35.47 4.80
C ASN A 23 5.81 34.59 5.97
N LEU A 24 5.66 33.28 5.84
CA LEU A 24 6.09 32.32 6.85
C LEU A 24 7.60 32.36 7.07
N MET A 25 8.39 32.47 5.99
CA MET A 25 9.84 32.56 6.06
C MET A 25 10.33 33.85 6.75
N THR A 26 9.58 34.94 6.57
CA THR A 26 9.81 36.20 7.29
C THR A 26 9.58 36.04 8.80
N ASN A 27 8.46 35.42 9.19
CA ASN A 27 8.15 35.15 10.59
C ASN A 27 9.15 34.17 11.22
N ARG A 28 9.56 33.14 10.46
CA ARG A 28 10.62 32.20 10.84
C ARG A 28 11.93 32.93 11.14
N PHE A 29 12.35 33.85 10.27
CA PHE A 29 13.60 34.59 10.45
C PHE A 29 13.60 35.41 11.74
N ARG A 30 12.50 36.12 12.03
CA ARG A 30 12.34 36.86 13.30
C ARG A 30 12.49 35.93 14.51
N LEU A 31 11.78 34.80 14.49
CA LEU A 31 11.83 33.83 15.57
C LEU A 31 13.21 33.17 15.72
N PHE A 32 13.92 32.95 14.61
CA PHE A 32 15.31 32.49 14.64
C PHE A 32 16.23 33.50 15.33
N CYS A 33 16.13 34.79 15.00
CA CYS A 33 16.91 35.83 15.66
C CYS A 33 16.64 35.86 17.17
N ASP A 34 15.39 35.75 17.59
CA ASP A 34 15.01 35.68 19.01
C ASP A 34 15.58 34.44 19.70
N LEU A 35 15.56 33.28 19.04
CA LEU A 35 16.12 32.04 19.57
C LEU A 35 17.64 32.11 19.66
N LYS A 36 18.30 32.67 18.65
CA LYS A 36 19.75 32.87 18.60
C LYS A 36 20.21 33.80 19.73
N ALA A 37 19.47 34.88 19.98
CA ALA A 37 19.75 35.79 21.09
C ALA A 37 19.62 35.10 22.46
N LYS A 38 18.73 34.10 22.59
CA LYS A 38 18.48 33.37 23.85
C LYS A 38 19.36 32.13 24.04
N GLN A 39 19.90 31.56 22.97
CA GLN A 39 20.60 30.27 22.97
C GLN A 39 21.88 30.34 22.13
N VAL A 40 22.87 31.07 22.67
CA VAL A 40 24.13 31.42 21.98
C VAL A 40 24.98 30.20 21.59
N ASP A 41 24.91 29.11 22.37
CA ASP A 41 25.79 27.93 22.19
C ASP A 41 25.18 26.78 21.36
N LYS A 42 24.00 26.96 20.76
CA LYS A 42 23.37 25.90 19.97
C LYS A 42 23.71 25.99 18.49
N ASP A 43 23.77 24.82 17.86
CA ASP A 43 23.92 24.69 16.42
C ASP A 43 22.88 25.53 15.68
N LEU A 44 23.37 26.40 14.80
CA LEU A 44 22.58 27.32 14.00
C LEU A 44 21.56 26.58 13.13
N ALA A 45 21.95 25.45 12.53
CA ALA A 45 21.06 24.67 11.68
C ALA A 45 19.87 24.11 12.47
N LEU A 46 20.13 23.66 13.69
CA LEU A 46 19.11 23.16 14.59
C LEU A 46 18.17 24.28 15.06
N LEU A 47 18.70 25.47 15.32
CA LEU A 47 17.90 26.65 15.67
C LEU A 47 17.01 27.11 14.51
N GLU A 48 17.53 27.13 13.28
CA GLU A 48 16.72 27.45 12.08
C GLU A 48 15.58 26.46 11.87
N TYR A 49 15.88 25.17 12.01
CA TYR A 49 14.88 24.12 11.88
C TYR A 49 13.83 24.19 12.98
N ALA A 50 14.26 24.47 14.22
CA ALA A 50 13.35 24.67 15.34
C ALA A 50 12.43 25.88 15.12
N ALA A 51 12.98 27.00 14.61
CA ALA A 51 12.22 28.18 14.30
C ALA A 51 11.14 27.91 13.24
N LEU A 52 11.49 27.18 12.18
CA LEU A 52 10.54 26.77 11.16
C LEU A 52 9.41 25.92 11.74
N CYS A 53 9.73 24.91 12.56
CA CYS A 53 8.73 24.06 13.20
C CYS A 53 7.79 24.85 14.13
N LEU A 54 8.32 25.83 14.86
CA LEU A 54 7.53 26.66 15.78
C LEU A 54 6.57 27.59 15.04
N VAL A 55 7.02 28.23 13.96
CA VAL A 55 6.14 29.08 13.15
C VAL A 55 5.08 28.25 12.43
N LEU A 56 5.44 27.08 11.90
CA LEU A 56 4.45 26.15 11.34
C LEU A 56 3.39 25.71 12.36
N LYS A 57 3.78 25.58 13.63
CA LYS A 57 2.86 25.27 14.72
C LYS A 57 1.89 26.42 15.02
N SER A 58 2.31 27.68 14.91
CA SER A 58 1.46 28.85 15.19
C SER A 58 0.57 29.26 14.00
N GLU A 59 1.05 29.17 12.77
CA GLU A 59 0.40 29.70 11.55
C GLU A 59 -0.69 28.78 10.96
N GLY A 60 -1.32 27.96 11.80
CA GLY A 60 -2.55 27.27 11.41
C GLY A 60 -2.42 25.82 10.92
N PHE A 61 -1.23 25.20 10.87
CA PHE A 61 -1.12 23.75 10.58
C PHE A 61 -2.00 22.92 11.52
N PHE A 62 -1.98 23.21 12.82
CA PHE A 62 -2.81 22.52 13.80
C PHE A 62 -4.30 22.91 13.72
N ALA A 63 -4.60 24.15 13.32
CA ALA A 63 -5.97 24.62 13.13
C ALA A 63 -6.62 23.93 11.91
N GLU A 64 -5.91 23.84 10.79
CA GLU A 64 -6.36 23.15 9.59
C GLU A 64 -6.39 21.63 9.78
N LYS A 65 -5.39 21.04 10.44
CA LYS A 65 -5.42 19.62 10.81
C LYS A 65 -6.63 19.30 11.68
N ARG A 66 -6.96 20.16 12.65
CA ARG A 66 -8.15 20.05 13.50
C ARG A 66 -9.44 20.28 12.72
N TYR A 67 -9.47 21.22 11.77
CA TYR A 67 -10.61 21.46 10.90
C TYR A 67 -10.86 20.26 9.97
N ARG A 68 -9.82 19.71 9.34
CA ARG A 68 -9.89 18.49 8.52
C ARG A 68 -10.28 17.26 9.34
N SER A 69 -9.83 17.14 10.59
CA SER A 69 -10.27 16.05 11.47
C SER A 69 -11.71 16.23 11.96
N LYS A 70 -12.18 17.48 12.11
CA LYS A 70 -13.59 17.82 12.39
C LYS A 70 -14.49 17.72 11.17
N LYS A 71 -13.93 17.82 9.96
CA LYS A 71 -14.50 17.30 8.70
C LYS A 71 -14.45 15.77 8.77
N VAL A 72 -15.08 15.24 9.83
CA VAL A 72 -15.50 13.85 9.94
C VAL A 72 -16.19 13.57 8.62
N LEU A 73 -15.59 12.70 7.81
CA LEU A 73 -16.25 12.09 6.66
C LEU A 73 -17.69 11.82 7.08
N ALA A 74 -18.67 12.31 6.33
CA ALA A 74 -20.06 12.06 6.70
C ALA A 74 -20.22 10.56 6.96
N ASP A 75 -21.02 10.14 7.95
CA ASP A 75 -21.13 8.71 8.30
C ASP A 75 -21.42 7.84 7.06
N SER A 76 -22.09 8.40 6.06
CA SER A 76 -22.29 7.85 4.72
C SER A 76 -20.98 7.55 3.97
N GLU A 77 -20.00 8.45 3.95
CA GLU A 77 -18.70 8.27 3.31
C GLU A 77 -17.83 7.23 4.04
N ILE A 78 -17.90 7.20 5.38
CA ILE A 78 -17.23 6.17 6.19
C ILE A 78 -17.82 4.80 5.90
N GLN A 79 -19.14 4.68 5.84
CA GLN A 79 -19.83 3.44 5.48
C GLN A 79 -19.47 3.00 4.06
N LEU A 80 -19.39 3.94 3.11
CA LEU A 80 -19.02 3.65 1.72
C LEU A 80 -17.58 3.14 1.60
N LEU A 81 -16.64 3.74 2.36
CA LEU A 81 -15.26 3.26 2.44
C LEU A 81 -15.16 1.88 3.11
N ARG A 82 -15.93 1.63 4.17
CA ARG A 82 -16.00 0.30 4.83
C ARG A 82 -16.54 -0.74 3.86
N LYS A 83 -17.63 -0.45 3.15
CA LYS A 83 -18.24 -1.33 2.15
C LYS A 83 -17.26 -1.67 1.02
N ARG A 84 -16.54 -0.68 0.49
CA ARG A 84 -15.48 -0.91 -0.52
C ARG A 84 -14.34 -1.79 0.00
N ARG A 85 -13.94 -1.64 1.27
CA ARG A 85 -12.91 -2.49 1.89
C ARG A 85 -13.40 -3.92 2.07
N THR A 86 -14.64 -4.12 2.52
CA THR A 86 -15.24 -5.45 2.67
C THR A 86 -15.41 -6.14 1.31
N GLU A 87 -15.86 -5.43 0.28
CA GLU A 87 -15.98 -5.96 -1.09
C GLU A 87 -14.62 -6.41 -1.66
N LYS A 88 -13.57 -5.61 -1.46
CA LYS A 88 -12.20 -5.99 -1.86
C LYS A 88 -11.70 -7.23 -1.10
N ALA A 89 -11.94 -7.31 0.21
CA ALA A 89 -11.55 -8.46 1.02
C ALA A 89 -12.29 -9.73 0.58
N GLN A 90 -13.60 -9.64 0.33
CA GLN A 90 -14.41 -10.75 -0.18
C GLN A 90 -13.95 -11.19 -1.58
N ALA A 91 -13.63 -10.26 -2.48
CA ALA A 91 -13.11 -10.58 -3.80
C ALA A 91 -11.77 -11.34 -3.73
N ILE A 92 -10.89 -10.98 -2.79
CA ILE A 92 -9.63 -11.71 -2.56
C ILE A 92 -9.91 -13.12 -2.02
N GLN A 93 -10.78 -13.26 -1.02
CA GLN A 93 -11.18 -14.56 -0.47
C GLN A 93 -11.82 -15.48 -1.53
N LEU A 94 -12.66 -14.94 -2.41
CA LEU A 94 -13.25 -15.71 -3.50
C LEU A 94 -12.20 -16.18 -4.50
N ARG A 95 -11.20 -15.35 -4.80
CA ARG A 95 -10.07 -15.71 -5.69
C ARG A 95 -9.20 -16.81 -5.07
N THR A 96 -8.89 -16.73 -3.78
CA THR A 96 -8.11 -17.77 -3.09
C THR A 96 -8.88 -19.08 -2.96
N ARG A 97 -10.18 -19.03 -2.64
CA ARG A 97 -11.06 -20.22 -2.61
C ARG A 97 -11.13 -20.92 -3.97
N LYS A 98 -11.31 -20.16 -5.06
CA LYS A 98 -11.32 -20.71 -6.43
C LYS A 98 -9.97 -21.36 -6.80
N ARG A 99 -8.84 -20.78 -6.41
CA ARG A 99 -7.51 -21.38 -6.63
C ARG A 99 -7.36 -22.71 -5.88
N GLY A 100 -7.80 -22.78 -4.62
CA GLY A 100 -7.78 -24.02 -3.84
C GLY A 100 -8.60 -25.14 -4.50
N GLN A 101 -9.80 -24.81 -5.00
CA GLN A 101 -10.66 -25.79 -5.69
C GLN A 101 -10.05 -26.35 -6.98
N VAL A 102 -9.36 -25.50 -7.77
CA VAL A 102 -8.67 -25.96 -8.98
C VAL A 102 -7.52 -26.89 -8.63
N MET A 103 -6.73 -26.57 -7.59
CA MET A 103 -5.64 -27.42 -7.12
C MET A 103 -6.16 -28.79 -6.63
N GLU A 104 -7.24 -28.81 -5.84
CA GLU A 104 -7.83 -30.05 -5.34
C GLU A 104 -8.36 -30.94 -6.48
N ARG A 105 -9.03 -30.32 -7.48
CA ARG A 105 -9.52 -31.05 -8.66
C ARG A 105 -8.37 -31.59 -9.52
N LEU A 106 -7.28 -30.84 -9.65
CA LEU A 106 -6.09 -31.28 -10.38
C LEU A 106 -5.42 -32.45 -9.68
N ALA A 107 -5.27 -32.40 -8.35
CA ALA A 107 -4.69 -33.48 -7.56
C ALA A 107 -5.46 -34.80 -7.74
N LYS A 108 -6.80 -34.76 -7.72
CA LYS A 108 -7.66 -35.93 -7.97
C LYS A 108 -7.53 -36.53 -9.37
N LYS A 109 -6.97 -35.78 -10.33
CA LYS A 109 -6.78 -36.19 -11.72
C LYS A 109 -5.30 -36.28 -12.10
N TRP A 110 -4.40 -36.27 -11.12
CA TRP A 110 -2.97 -36.18 -11.39
C TRP A 110 -2.42 -37.42 -12.10
N GLY A 111 -2.92 -38.62 -11.77
CA GLY A 111 -2.53 -39.86 -12.48
C GLY A 111 -2.77 -39.79 -13.99
N VAL A 112 -3.86 -39.14 -14.42
CA VAL A 112 -4.14 -38.92 -15.86
C VAL A 112 -3.13 -37.97 -16.48
N VAL A 113 -2.68 -36.95 -15.74
CA VAL A 113 -1.67 -36.00 -16.22
C VAL A 113 -0.32 -36.70 -16.41
N VAL A 114 0.07 -37.57 -15.47
CA VAL A 114 1.31 -38.35 -15.55
C VAL A 114 1.25 -39.33 -16.72
N GLU A 115 0.17 -40.10 -16.84
CA GLU A 115 -0.02 -41.06 -17.94
C GLU A 115 0.06 -40.37 -19.32
N LEU A 116 -0.62 -39.24 -19.51
CA LEU A 116 -0.55 -38.48 -20.77
C LEU A 116 0.85 -37.93 -21.02
N ARG A 117 1.59 -37.58 -19.96
CA ARG A 117 2.94 -37.08 -20.08
C ARG A 117 3.93 -38.18 -20.47
N GLU A 118 3.80 -39.36 -19.87
CA GLU A 118 4.57 -40.56 -20.20
C GLU A 118 4.29 -41.03 -21.64
N ASN A 119 3.05 -40.89 -22.11
CA ASN A 119 2.66 -41.11 -23.50
C ASN A 119 3.19 -40.04 -24.48
N GLY A 120 4.00 -39.09 -24.01
CA GLY A 120 4.72 -38.12 -24.85
C GLY A 120 3.97 -36.83 -25.16
N LEU A 121 2.78 -36.59 -24.58
CA LEU A 121 2.05 -35.34 -24.83
C LEU A 121 2.73 -34.13 -24.18
N SER A 122 2.60 -32.97 -24.83
CA SER A 122 3.06 -31.71 -24.26
C SER A 122 2.10 -31.20 -23.20
N PHE A 123 2.58 -30.40 -22.24
CA PHE A 123 1.71 -29.76 -21.24
C PHE A 123 0.64 -28.84 -21.85
N ARG A 124 0.84 -28.37 -23.09
CA ARG A 124 -0.18 -27.61 -23.82
C ARG A 124 -1.33 -28.53 -24.23
N ASP A 125 -1.03 -29.69 -24.78
CA ASP A 125 -2.04 -30.66 -25.22
C ASP A 125 -2.77 -31.27 -24.02
N ILE A 126 -2.05 -31.56 -22.94
CA ILE A 126 -2.63 -32.01 -21.67
C ILE A 126 -3.60 -30.96 -21.09
N ALA A 127 -3.26 -29.67 -21.16
CA ALA A 127 -4.17 -28.60 -20.70
C ALA A 127 -5.46 -28.53 -21.53
N VAL A 128 -5.38 -28.76 -22.84
CA VAL A 128 -6.55 -28.83 -23.73
C VAL A 128 -7.38 -30.06 -23.38
N TYR A 129 -6.74 -31.22 -23.24
CA TYR A 129 -7.40 -32.48 -22.86
C TYR A 129 -8.14 -32.35 -21.52
N LEU A 130 -7.51 -31.78 -20.48
CA LEU A 130 -8.14 -31.57 -19.18
C LEU A 130 -9.35 -30.63 -19.26
N LYS A 131 -9.29 -29.63 -20.14
CA LYS A 131 -10.41 -28.70 -20.37
C LYS A 131 -11.58 -29.41 -21.06
N GLU A 132 -11.32 -30.23 -22.07
CA GLU A 132 -12.34 -30.88 -22.88
C GLU A 132 -12.97 -32.10 -22.18
N ASN A 133 -12.15 -32.98 -21.60
CA ASN A 133 -12.60 -34.25 -21.03
C ASN A 133 -12.92 -34.18 -19.53
N HIS A 134 -12.34 -33.23 -18.81
CA HIS A 134 -12.49 -33.13 -17.35
C HIS A 134 -13.03 -31.77 -16.88
N GLN A 135 -13.40 -30.88 -17.81
CA GLN A 135 -13.90 -29.53 -17.53
C GLN A 135 -12.99 -28.75 -16.56
N LEU A 136 -11.68 -29.01 -16.63
CA LEU A 136 -10.68 -28.44 -15.75
C LEU A 136 -9.77 -27.50 -16.55
N LYS A 137 -9.99 -26.19 -16.38
CA LYS A 137 -9.18 -25.17 -17.07
C LYS A 137 -7.91 -24.88 -16.26
N VAL A 138 -6.79 -25.40 -16.73
CA VAL A 138 -5.46 -25.18 -16.15
C VAL A 138 -4.53 -24.63 -17.23
N SER A 139 -3.58 -23.76 -16.87
CA SER A 139 -2.55 -23.32 -17.82
C SER A 139 -1.44 -24.36 -17.94
N CYS A 140 -0.83 -24.46 -19.12
CA CYS A 140 0.33 -25.33 -19.35
C CYS A 140 1.50 -25.01 -18.41
N GLY A 141 1.75 -23.72 -18.12
CA GLY A 141 2.79 -23.30 -17.18
C GLY A 141 2.53 -23.79 -15.74
N TYR A 142 1.27 -23.78 -15.31
CA TYR A 142 0.91 -24.29 -13.97
C TYR A 142 1.02 -25.81 -13.89
N LEU A 143 0.71 -26.54 -14.97
CA LEU A 143 0.93 -27.98 -15.03
C LEU A 143 2.42 -28.32 -14.93
N HIS A 144 3.26 -27.64 -15.71
CA HIS A 144 4.72 -27.84 -15.66
C HIS A 144 5.29 -27.52 -14.28
N GLU A 145 4.90 -26.39 -13.67
CA GLU A 145 5.32 -26.01 -12.31
C GLU A 145 4.97 -27.11 -11.30
N LYS A 146 3.74 -27.61 -11.32
CA LYS A 146 3.29 -28.69 -10.42
C LYS A 146 3.96 -30.03 -10.71
N PHE A 147 4.24 -30.31 -11.98
CA PHE A 147 4.97 -31.51 -12.39
C PHE A 147 6.36 -31.54 -11.77
N VAL A 148 7.11 -30.45 -11.90
CA VAL A 148 8.44 -30.31 -11.27
C VAL A 148 8.36 -30.32 -9.74
N GLU A 149 7.34 -29.69 -9.15
CA GLU A 149 7.17 -29.64 -7.69
C GLU A 149 6.84 -31.01 -7.07
N TRP A 150 6.03 -31.82 -7.76
CA TRP A 150 5.56 -33.11 -7.26
C TRP A 150 6.50 -34.26 -7.60
N GLU A 151 7.16 -34.26 -8.76
CA GLU A 151 8.21 -35.25 -9.07
C GLU A 151 9.48 -35.07 -8.23
N LYS A 152 9.81 -33.85 -7.78
CA LYS A 152 10.96 -33.62 -6.88
C LYS A 152 10.74 -34.10 -5.44
N LYS A 153 9.54 -34.60 -5.12
CA LYS A 153 9.17 -35.07 -3.77
C LYS A 153 9.12 -36.60 -3.66
N GLU A 154 9.32 -37.33 -4.75
CA GLU A 154 9.61 -38.76 -4.76
C GLU A 154 11.12 -38.99 -4.91
#